data_AF-A0AAN8JN41-F1
#
_entry.id   AF-A0AAN8JN41-F1
#
_cell.length_a   1.000
_cell.length_b   1.000
_cell.length_c   1.000
_cell.angle_alpha   90.00
_cell.angle_beta   90.00
_cell.angle_gamma   90.00
#
_symmetry.space_group_name_H-M   'P 1'
#
loop_
_entity.id
_entity.type
_entity.pdbx_description
1 polymer ?
#
loop_
_entity_poly.entity_id
_entity_poly.type
_entity_poly.pdbx_seq_one_letter_code
_entity_poly.pdbx_strand_id
1 'polypeptide(L)'
;MKLLVLFGLLPVVFCAGGLMGGKSNIPNPEKNVEIMAATNFALEKLNGLLDSDAKMTNVKIVSAQTQVVSGVNYFLTIRVQYGADVKECNVVVYVQSWTNTNKMTSQNCIDLKASKRSLLGGIVPVDMDADTKKAISFGIENFNQRSNSMFRSQPLKISNVSKQLVAGNLYRFDADMQETQCRKSQDNINKGFADCPPNVKGLRNVCKFTVLQQAWKTPEWTLTDFKCNQGGLLGGDGHDLCHLDHFTKFKTDFNKNYETTQEEKKRFKVFCDNMEIARRIQDVEKGTAKYGPTIFADMTAEEFGLRLNPKPWNLNIRPDNMLDADIPQGQMPTSFDWRDHGAVTAVKNQGSCGSCWAFSTTGNIEGQWAIKKKTLLSLSEQELVDCDKVDQGCNGGLPSQAYEAIMKLGGLETEKEYGYKGYNEKTCFFNKTEVAAKISGSVKISQNEDEIAAWLAKNGPISIGINAFAMQFYMGGISHPWKIFCNPTKLDHGVLIVGYGVEGSEPYWIIKNSWGPNWGEKGYYRVYRGAGVCGLNTMCTSAVVN
;
A
#
# COMPACT_ATOMS: atom_id res chain seq x y z
N MET A 1 -43.60 9.21 -70.93
CA MET A 1 -42.65 9.12 -72.07
C MET A 1 -41.34 8.50 -71.52
N LYS A 2 -40.55 7.64 -72.20
CA LYS A 2 -39.84 7.81 -73.50
C LYS A 2 -38.96 9.08 -73.49
N LEU A 3 -37.69 9.12 -73.93
CA LEU A 3 -36.69 8.16 -74.45
C LEU A 3 -35.29 8.81 -74.13
N LEU A 4 -34.08 8.27 -74.32
CA LEU A 4 -33.49 7.05 -74.93
C LEU A 4 -32.10 6.80 -74.28
N VAL A 5 -31.50 5.60 -74.44
CA VAL A 5 -30.04 5.37 -74.27
C VAL A 5 -29.44 5.05 -75.63
N LEU A 6 -28.33 5.70 -76.03
CA LEU A 6 -27.46 5.18 -77.10
C LEU A 6 -26.04 5.75 -77.07
N PHE A 7 -25.11 5.02 -77.71
CA PHE A 7 -23.66 5.17 -77.63
C PHE A 7 -23.05 6.11 -78.69
N GLY A 8 -21.85 6.61 -78.39
CA GLY A 8 -20.82 7.01 -79.35
C GLY A 8 -19.47 6.39 -78.95
N LEU A 9 -18.62 6.02 -79.91
CA LEU A 9 -17.42 5.20 -79.68
C LEU A 9 -16.18 5.79 -80.38
N LEU A 10 -15.00 5.53 -79.78
CA LEU A 10 -13.64 5.66 -80.33
C LEU A 10 -13.12 7.11 -80.56
N PRO A 11 -11.78 7.31 -80.66
CA PRO A 11 -10.70 6.33 -80.59
C PRO A 11 -9.86 6.37 -79.30
N VAL A 12 -9.15 5.27 -79.02
CA VAL A 12 -8.07 5.23 -78.02
C VAL A 12 -6.81 5.83 -78.62
N VAL A 13 -6.30 6.92 -78.04
CA VAL A 13 -4.94 7.42 -78.31
C VAL A 13 -4.03 6.96 -77.17
N PHE A 14 -3.04 6.13 -77.50
CA PHE A 14 -1.98 5.78 -76.54
C PHE A 14 -1.11 7.01 -76.27
N CYS A 15 -1.14 7.49 -75.03
CA CYS A 15 -0.13 8.38 -74.49
C CYS A 15 0.51 7.69 -73.28
N ALA A 16 1.84 7.63 -73.23
CA ALA A 16 2.56 6.79 -72.28
C ALA A 16 2.45 7.32 -70.83
N GLY A 17 1.54 6.73 -70.05
CA GLY A 17 1.35 7.09 -68.65
C GLY A 17 2.54 6.69 -67.77
N GLY A 18 3.31 7.67 -67.32
CA GLY A 18 4.22 7.48 -66.19
C GLY A 18 3.44 7.18 -64.91
N LEU A 19 3.87 6.16 -64.16
CA LEU A 19 3.18 5.69 -62.95
C LEU A 19 3.02 6.81 -61.91
N MET A 20 1.79 7.08 -61.47
CA MET A 20 1.52 7.97 -60.35
C MET A 20 2.26 7.48 -59.09
N GLY A 21 2.98 8.39 -58.43
CA GLY A 21 3.82 8.09 -57.27
C GLY A 21 5.28 7.70 -57.58
N GLY A 22 5.64 7.49 -58.85
CA GLY A 22 7.04 7.32 -59.26
C GLY A 22 7.87 8.61 -59.13
N LYS A 23 9.22 8.47 -59.10
CA LYS A 23 10.13 9.61 -59.25
C LYS A 23 10.42 9.88 -60.73
N SER A 24 10.35 11.14 -61.13
CA SER A 24 10.63 11.60 -62.50
C SER A 24 11.88 12.48 -62.54
N ASN A 25 12.87 12.13 -63.37
CA ASN A 25 14.05 12.98 -63.58
C ASN A 25 13.66 14.25 -64.38
N ILE A 26 14.19 15.40 -63.98
CA ILE A 26 13.98 16.67 -64.71
C ILE A 26 15.23 16.99 -65.56
N PRO A 27 15.16 16.88 -66.91
CA PRO A 27 16.25 17.30 -67.78
C PRO A 27 16.38 18.84 -67.78
N ASN A 28 17.62 19.34 -67.86
CA ASN A 28 17.94 20.78 -67.81
C ASN A 28 17.30 21.53 -66.61
N PRO A 29 17.56 21.11 -65.35
CA PRO A 29 16.87 21.63 -64.17
C PRO A 29 17.03 23.15 -63.97
N GLU A 30 18.16 23.72 -64.38
CA GLU A 30 18.45 25.16 -64.33
C GLU A 30 17.50 26.01 -65.19
N LYS A 31 16.72 25.40 -66.10
CA LYS A 31 15.67 26.06 -66.90
C LYS A 31 14.25 25.86 -66.37
N ASN A 32 14.06 25.10 -65.28
CA ASN A 32 12.75 24.86 -64.69
C ASN A 32 12.52 25.80 -63.49
N VAL A 33 11.50 26.66 -63.59
CA VAL A 33 11.19 27.70 -62.60
C VAL A 33 10.88 27.12 -61.22
N GLU A 34 10.17 25.98 -61.15
CA GLU A 34 9.86 25.31 -59.87
C GLU A 34 11.12 24.75 -59.22
N ILE A 35 12.01 24.15 -60.01
CA ILE A 35 13.28 23.61 -59.52
C ILE A 35 14.18 24.73 -59.01
N MET A 36 14.23 25.87 -59.71
CA MET A 36 14.98 27.04 -59.25
C MET A 36 14.38 27.64 -57.96
N ALA A 37 13.05 27.70 -57.83
CA ALA A 37 12.38 28.14 -56.61
C ALA A 37 12.66 27.20 -55.41
N ALA A 38 12.55 25.88 -55.62
CA ALA A 38 12.89 24.88 -54.62
C ALA A 38 14.37 24.90 -54.22
N THR A 39 15.27 25.14 -55.20
CA THR A 39 16.72 25.28 -54.97
C THR A 39 17.04 26.51 -54.12
N ASN A 40 16.43 27.66 -54.43
CA ASN A 40 16.61 28.89 -53.66
C ASN A 40 16.08 28.75 -52.23
N PHE A 41 14.91 28.13 -52.05
CA PHE A 41 14.36 27.82 -50.72
C PHE A 41 15.27 26.87 -49.92
N ALA A 42 15.81 25.83 -50.56
CA ALA A 42 16.78 24.94 -49.92
C ALA A 42 18.06 25.67 -49.52
N LEU A 43 18.60 26.55 -50.38
CA LEU A 43 19.78 27.37 -50.08
C LEU A 43 19.54 28.32 -48.90
N GLU A 44 18.36 28.93 -48.82
CA GLU A 44 17.97 29.80 -47.69
C GLU A 44 17.96 29.00 -46.38
N LYS A 45 17.34 27.80 -46.37
CA LYS A 45 17.29 26.96 -45.16
C LYS A 45 18.63 26.33 -44.81
N LEU A 46 19.47 25.97 -45.79
CA LEU A 46 20.85 25.54 -45.55
C LEU A 46 21.69 26.66 -44.91
N ASN A 47 21.62 27.89 -45.45
CA ASN A 47 22.29 29.05 -44.86
C ASN A 47 21.76 29.38 -43.45
N GLY A 48 20.47 29.19 -43.20
CA GLY A 48 19.86 29.34 -41.87
C GLY A 48 20.21 28.23 -40.86
N LEU A 49 21.04 27.26 -41.24
CA LEU A 49 21.53 26.16 -40.39
C LEU A 49 23.05 26.22 -40.15
N LEU A 50 23.70 27.34 -40.50
CA LEU A 50 25.14 27.57 -40.33
C LEU A 50 25.39 28.61 -39.25
N ASP A 51 26.12 28.23 -38.19
CA ASP A 51 26.52 29.13 -37.09
C ASP A 51 27.70 30.07 -37.47
N SER A 52 27.80 30.50 -38.73
CA SER A 52 28.92 31.34 -39.21
C SER A 52 28.51 32.35 -40.29
N ASP A 53 29.21 33.49 -40.35
CA ASP A 53 28.99 34.54 -41.36
C ASP A 53 29.32 34.09 -42.80
N ALA A 54 30.05 32.99 -42.97
CA ALA A 54 30.34 32.41 -44.28
C ALA A 54 29.10 31.73 -44.85
N LYS A 55 28.49 32.33 -45.88
CA LYS A 55 27.30 31.80 -46.55
C LYS A 55 27.66 30.86 -47.70
N MET A 56 26.83 29.83 -47.90
CA MET A 56 26.83 29.02 -49.10
C MET A 56 26.43 29.87 -50.30
N THR A 57 27.30 29.92 -51.31
CA THR A 57 27.15 30.70 -52.55
C THR A 57 27.42 29.82 -53.78
N ASN A 58 27.32 30.38 -55.00
CA ASN A 58 27.63 29.71 -56.26
C ASN A 58 26.96 28.34 -56.44
N VAL A 59 25.63 28.29 -56.24
CA VAL A 59 24.85 27.06 -56.35
C VAL A 59 24.77 26.57 -57.80
N LYS A 60 25.13 25.32 -58.02
CA LYS A 60 24.89 24.60 -59.28
C LYS A 60 24.07 23.35 -59.06
N ILE A 61 23.05 23.12 -59.89
CA ILE A 61 22.20 21.93 -59.76
C ILE A 61 22.85 20.78 -60.52
N VAL A 62 23.19 19.70 -59.81
CA VAL A 62 23.80 18.49 -60.37
C VAL A 62 22.72 17.53 -60.87
N SER A 63 21.63 17.38 -60.12
CA SER A 63 20.47 16.60 -60.53
C SER A 63 19.20 17.10 -59.85
N ALA A 64 18.05 16.85 -60.49
CA ALA A 64 16.74 17.08 -59.90
C ALA A 64 15.75 15.97 -60.28
N GLN A 65 14.95 15.52 -59.30
CA GLN A 65 13.82 14.60 -59.51
C GLN A 65 12.57 15.17 -58.84
N THR A 66 11.39 14.96 -59.44
CA THR A 66 10.09 15.23 -58.82
C THR A 66 9.39 13.94 -58.41
N GLN A 67 8.52 14.03 -57.40
CA GLN A 67 7.55 12.99 -57.08
C GLN A 67 6.25 13.64 -56.62
N VAL A 68 5.14 13.31 -57.27
CA VAL A 68 3.81 13.81 -56.91
C VAL A 68 3.22 12.93 -55.81
N VAL A 69 2.74 13.58 -54.75
CA VAL A 69 2.09 13.02 -53.57
C VAL A 69 0.87 13.90 -53.24
N SER A 70 0.53 14.14 -51.96
CA SER A 70 -0.40 15.21 -51.52
C SER A 70 0.18 16.63 -51.69
N GLY A 71 0.99 16.85 -52.74
CA GLY A 71 1.91 17.97 -52.97
C GLY A 71 3.04 17.48 -53.89
N VAL A 72 4.15 18.21 -53.99
CA VAL A 72 5.32 17.80 -54.79
C VAL A 72 6.56 17.71 -53.92
N ASN A 73 7.26 16.58 -53.96
CA ASN A 73 8.63 16.44 -53.45
C ASN A 73 9.63 16.70 -54.58
N TYR A 74 10.49 17.70 -54.39
CA TYR A 74 11.66 17.96 -55.22
C TYR A 74 12.90 17.38 -54.54
N PHE A 75 13.50 16.34 -55.12
CA PHE A 75 14.78 15.79 -54.70
C PHE A 75 15.87 16.47 -55.52
N LEU A 76 16.78 17.18 -54.86
CA LEU A 76 17.80 18.00 -55.51
C LEU A 76 19.18 17.58 -55.04
N THR A 77 20.10 17.35 -55.98
CA THR A 77 21.54 17.29 -55.70
C THR A 77 22.14 18.61 -56.16
N ILE A 78 22.68 19.40 -55.24
CA ILE A 78 23.25 20.73 -55.51
C ILE A 78 24.72 20.79 -55.08
N ARG A 79 25.56 21.43 -55.87
CA ARG A 79 26.91 21.86 -55.46
C ARG A 79 26.85 23.29 -54.99
N VAL A 80 27.50 23.57 -53.87
CA VAL A 80 27.58 24.88 -53.23
C VAL A 80 29.02 25.18 -52.84
N GLN A 81 29.41 26.45 -52.89
CA GLN A 81 30.69 26.92 -52.37
C GLN A 81 30.51 27.43 -50.94
N TYR A 82 31.32 26.94 -50.01
CA TYR A 82 31.33 27.32 -48.61
C TYR A 82 32.76 27.68 -48.19
N GLY A 83 33.05 28.98 -48.13
CA GLY A 83 34.43 29.48 -48.01
C GLY A 83 35.28 29.08 -49.23
N ALA A 84 36.40 28.39 -48.97
CA ALA A 84 37.27 27.83 -50.00
C ALA A 84 36.82 26.46 -50.55
N ASP A 85 35.91 25.77 -49.85
CA ASP A 85 35.47 24.43 -50.22
C ASP A 85 34.29 24.44 -51.19
N VAL A 86 34.27 23.50 -52.13
CA VAL A 86 33.05 23.10 -52.87
C VAL A 86 32.49 21.84 -52.23
N LYS A 87 31.19 21.84 -51.92
CA LYS A 87 30.47 20.74 -51.27
C LYS A 87 29.28 20.32 -52.12
N GLU A 88 28.96 19.03 -52.12
CA GLU A 88 27.75 18.49 -52.77
C GLU A 88 26.74 18.07 -51.71
N CYS A 89 25.49 18.47 -51.90
CA CYS A 89 24.43 18.42 -50.91
C CYS A 89 23.16 17.84 -51.52
N ASN A 90 22.58 16.84 -50.86
CA ASN A 90 21.35 16.18 -51.26
C ASN A 90 20.21 16.67 -50.36
N VAL A 91 19.20 17.31 -50.93
CA VAL A 91 18.09 17.92 -50.20
C VAL A 91 16.75 17.48 -50.79
N VAL A 92 15.72 17.47 -49.94
CA VAL A 92 14.34 17.20 -50.35
C VAL A 92 13.46 18.34 -49.90
N VAL A 93 12.82 19.01 -50.85
CA VAL A 93 11.88 20.11 -50.61
C VAL A 93 10.48 19.65 -50.97
N TYR A 94 9.59 19.63 -49.98
CA TYR A 94 8.16 19.45 -50.19
C TYR A 94 7.48 20.81 -50.40
N VAL A 95 6.62 20.89 -51.40
CA VAL A 95 5.84 22.07 -51.77
C VAL A 95 4.37 21.69 -51.89
N GLN A 96 3.49 22.52 -51.33
CA GLN A 96 2.04 22.39 -51.46
C GLN A 96 1.44 23.77 -51.82
N SER A 97 1.33 24.04 -53.11
CA SER A 97 1.04 25.38 -53.65
C SER A 97 -0.31 25.95 -53.22
N TRP A 98 -1.32 25.11 -52.97
CA TRP A 98 -2.65 25.54 -52.53
C TRP A 98 -2.75 25.85 -51.03
N THR A 99 -1.67 25.64 -50.26
CA THR A 99 -1.56 26.03 -48.84
C THR A 99 -0.35 26.93 -48.57
N ASN A 100 0.37 27.36 -49.62
CA ASN A 100 1.67 28.05 -49.55
C ASN A 100 2.70 27.35 -48.64
N THR A 101 2.59 26.03 -48.45
CA THR A 101 3.45 25.29 -47.52
C THR A 101 4.69 24.74 -48.23
N ASN A 102 5.85 25.35 -47.95
CA ASN A 102 7.16 24.88 -48.39
C ASN A 102 7.95 24.37 -47.17
N LYS A 103 8.51 23.15 -47.26
CA LYS A 103 9.30 22.55 -46.17
C LYS A 103 10.45 21.71 -46.71
N MET A 104 11.66 21.93 -46.20
CA MET A 104 12.77 21.01 -46.40
C MET A 104 12.53 19.79 -45.49
N THR A 105 12.26 18.63 -46.09
CA THR A 105 11.87 17.39 -45.39
C THR A 105 13.05 16.48 -45.09
N SER A 106 14.15 16.63 -45.84
CA SER A 106 15.43 15.98 -45.58
C SER A 106 16.58 16.82 -46.13
N GLN A 107 17.73 16.75 -45.48
CA GLN A 107 19.00 17.27 -45.98
C GLN A 107 20.14 16.32 -45.62
N ASN A 108 21.12 16.19 -46.51
CA ASN A 108 22.42 15.60 -46.26
C ASN A 108 23.47 16.48 -46.94
N CYS A 109 24.09 17.35 -46.15
CA CYS A 109 24.95 18.44 -46.60
C CYS A 109 25.99 18.73 -45.52
N ILE A 110 27.13 18.02 -45.59
CA ILE A 110 28.21 17.99 -44.60
C ILE A 110 27.79 17.32 -43.26
N ASP A 111 28.73 16.60 -42.66
CA ASP A 111 28.60 16.04 -41.31
C ASP A 111 28.65 17.20 -40.28
N LEU A 112 27.58 17.41 -39.49
CA LEU A 112 27.49 18.49 -38.49
C LEU A 112 28.34 18.20 -37.23
N LYS A 113 29.65 18.05 -37.44
CA LYS A 113 30.70 18.04 -36.40
C LYS A 113 31.38 19.40 -36.24
N ALA A 114 30.69 20.48 -36.60
CA ALA A 114 30.90 21.76 -35.93
C ALA A 114 30.53 21.58 -34.45
N SER A 115 31.42 21.97 -33.53
CA SER A 115 31.19 21.80 -32.10
C SER A 115 29.92 22.53 -31.66
N LYS A 116 28.88 21.79 -31.24
CA LYS A 116 27.82 22.37 -30.42
C LYS A 116 28.46 22.91 -29.14
N ARG A 117 28.70 24.22 -29.11
CA ARG A 117 28.71 24.96 -27.85
C ARG A 117 27.30 24.85 -27.28
N SER A 118 27.11 23.82 -26.44
CA SER A 118 25.95 23.75 -25.57
C SER A 118 25.82 25.08 -24.85
N LEU A 119 24.67 25.75 -25.00
CA LEU A 119 24.30 26.85 -24.12
C LEU A 119 24.49 26.35 -22.69
N LEU A 120 25.23 27.08 -21.85
CA LEU A 120 25.54 26.63 -20.50
C LEU A 120 24.24 26.46 -19.71
N GLY A 121 23.81 25.20 -19.55
CA GLY A 121 22.51 24.85 -18.96
C GLY A 121 21.49 24.20 -19.89
N GLY A 122 21.78 24.02 -21.18
CA GLY A 122 20.94 23.30 -22.14
C GLY A 122 20.92 21.79 -21.91
N ILE A 123 19.82 21.14 -22.31
CA ILE A 123 19.70 19.67 -22.32
C ILE A 123 20.38 19.13 -23.59
N VAL A 124 21.31 18.19 -23.44
CA VAL A 124 22.07 17.57 -24.52
C VAL A 124 21.90 16.05 -24.45
N PRO A 125 21.63 15.33 -25.56
CA PRO A 125 21.73 13.87 -25.60
C PRO A 125 23.16 13.41 -25.28
N VAL A 126 23.32 12.31 -24.55
CA VAL A 126 24.65 11.79 -24.17
C VAL A 126 24.72 10.27 -24.38
N ASP A 127 25.89 9.82 -24.85
CA ASP A 127 26.21 8.41 -25.08
C ASP A 127 26.37 7.62 -23.77
N MET A 128 26.52 6.30 -23.87
CA MET A 128 26.72 5.40 -22.72
C MET A 128 28.15 5.48 -22.14
N ASP A 129 28.58 6.67 -21.76
CA ASP A 129 29.85 6.94 -21.07
C ASP A 129 29.88 6.40 -19.62
N ALA A 130 31.02 6.54 -18.95
CA ALA A 130 31.22 5.99 -17.60
C ALA A 130 30.30 6.62 -16.54
N ASP A 131 30.08 7.94 -16.59
CA ASP A 131 29.27 8.64 -15.59
C ASP A 131 27.78 8.51 -15.87
N THR A 132 27.39 8.41 -17.14
CA THR A 132 26.03 8.09 -17.58
C THR A 132 25.64 6.68 -17.12
N LYS A 133 26.56 5.70 -17.21
CA LYS A 133 26.39 4.37 -16.63
C LYS A 133 26.23 4.41 -15.09
N LYS A 134 27.02 5.21 -14.37
CA LYS A 134 26.85 5.42 -12.91
C LYS A 134 25.48 6.01 -12.60
N ALA A 135 25.06 7.07 -13.31
CA ALA A 135 23.78 7.74 -13.12
C ALA A 135 22.61 6.77 -13.31
N ILE A 136 22.68 5.95 -14.36
CA ILE A 136 21.72 4.87 -14.66
C ILE A 136 21.65 3.85 -13.53
N SER A 137 22.79 3.26 -13.15
CA SER A 137 22.85 2.24 -12.09
C SER A 137 22.37 2.77 -10.74
N PHE A 138 22.75 3.99 -10.38
CA PHE A 138 22.32 4.65 -9.15
C PHE A 138 20.81 4.94 -9.13
N GLY A 139 20.24 5.41 -10.24
CA GLY A 139 18.80 5.64 -10.37
C GLY A 139 17.98 4.36 -10.28
N ILE A 140 18.42 3.30 -10.96
CA ILE A 140 17.79 1.97 -10.91
C ILE A 140 17.89 1.37 -9.51
N GLU A 141 19.02 1.49 -8.81
CA GLU A 141 19.14 0.92 -7.49
C GLU A 141 18.35 1.70 -6.43
N ASN A 142 18.24 3.03 -6.56
CA ASN A 142 17.27 3.81 -5.77
C ASN A 142 15.82 3.36 -6.05
N PHE A 143 15.46 3.02 -7.30
CA PHE A 143 14.15 2.44 -7.60
C PHE A 143 13.98 1.05 -6.97
N ASN A 144 15.02 0.21 -6.95
CA ASN A 144 14.99 -1.08 -6.25
C ASN A 144 14.86 -0.91 -4.73
N GLN A 145 15.38 0.15 -4.15
CA GLN A 145 15.24 0.46 -2.72
C GLN A 145 13.89 1.08 -2.34
N ARG A 146 13.13 1.66 -3.29
CA ARG A 146 11.85 2.36 -3.02
C ARG A 146 10.60 1.66 -3.56
N SER A 147 10.72 0.78 -4.55
CA SER A 147 9.57 0.09 -5.14
C SER A 147 9.02 -1.03 -4.25
N ASN A 148 7.70 -1.19 -4.14
CA ASN A 148 7.11 -2.18 -3.23
C ASN A 148 6.96 -3.58 -3.88
N SER A 149 7.87 -3.95 -4.80
CA SER A 149 8.02 -5.36 -5.24
C SER A 149 8.94 -6.12 -4.29
N MET A 150 8.64 -7.41 -4.07
CA MET A 150 9.50 -8.32 -3.30
C MET A 150 10.80 -8.69 -4.03
N PHE A 151 10.91 -8.38 -5.33
CA PHE A 151 12.02 -8.73 -6.21
C PHE A 151 12.69 -7.47 -6.77
N ARG A 152 14.00 -7.53 -7.05
CA ARG A 152 14.71 -6.45 -7.76
C ARG A 152 14.20 -6.38 -9.21
N SER A 153 14.16 -5.20 -9.79
CA SER A 153 13.88 -4.97 -11.21
C SER A 153 15.16 -4.55 -11.93
N GLN A 154 15.24 -4.86 -13.23
CA GLN A 154 16.34 -4.43 -14.11
C GLN A 154 15.80 -3.83 -15.42
N PRO A 155 16.55 -2.95 -16.10
CA PRO A 155 16.16 -2.42 -17.39
C PRO A 155 16.35 -3.46 -18.51
N LEU A 156 15.28 -3.80 -19.24
CA LEU A 156 15.37 -4.48 -20.53
C LEU A 156 15.90 -3.55 -21.64
N LYS A 157 15.59 -2.25 -21.52
CA LYS A 157 15.98 -1.21 -22.47
C LYS A 157 16.13 0.12 -21.76
N ILE A 158 17.07 0.94 -22.21
CA ILE A 158 17.22 2.35 -21.82
C ILE A 158 17.13 3.22 -23.08
N SER A 159 16.53 4.40 -22.94
CA SER A 159 16.23 5.33 -24.02
C SER A 159 16.16 6.77 -23.50
N ASN A 160 16.08 7.75 -24.42
CA ASN A 160 15.92 9.18 -24.09
C ASN A 160 16.99 9.74 -23.13
N VAL A 161 18.20 9.18 -23.20
CA VAL A 161 19.33 9.55 -22.33
C VAL A 161 19.82 10.96 -22.67
N SER A 162 19.85 11.83 -21.67
CA SER A 162 20.31 13.21 -21.80
C SER A 162 20.94 13.73 -20.51
N LYS A 163 21.78 14.75 -20.64
CA LYS A 163 22.47 15.45 -19.56
C LYS A 163 22.20 16.94 -19.67
N GLN A 164 22.07 17.61 -18.54
CA GLN A 164 21.95 19.05 -18.42
C GLN A 164 22.95 19.54 -17.37
N LEU A 165 23.71 20.58 -17.68
CA LEU A 165 24.55 21.24 -16.68
C LEU A 165 23.66 22.13 -15.80
N VAL A 166 23.74 21.99 -14.49
CA VAL A 166 23.04 22.82 -13.50
C VAL A 166 24.05 23.19 -12.40
N ALA A 167 23.63 23.35 -11.15
CA ALA A 167 24.54 23.23 -10.00
C ALA A 167 25.02 21.77 -9.81
N GLY A 168 25.55 21.13 -10.85
CA GLY A 168 25.85 19.69 -10.94
C GLY A 168 25.56 19.13 -12.35
N ASN A 169 25.74 17.83 -12.53
CA ASN A 169 25.33 17.14 -13.77
C ASN A 169 23.95 16.50 -13.55
N LEU A 170 22.93 16.97 -14.26
CA LEU A 170 21.56 16.45 -14.17
C LEU A 170 21.27 15.51 -15.34
N TYR A 171 21.26 14.22 -15.07
CA TYR A 171 20.99 13.14 -16.03
C TYR A 171 19.49 12.84 -16.07
N ARG A 172 18.96 12.57 -17.26
CA ARG A 172 17.59 12.06 -17.47
C ARG A 172 17.59 10.89 -18.43
N PHE A 173 16.78 9.87 -18.16
CA PHE A 173 16.63 8.70 -19.02
C PHE A 173 15.28 7.99 -18.79
N ASP A 174 14.78 7.32 -19.84
CA ASP A 174 13.60 6.46 -19.79
C ASP A 174 14.06 4.99 -19.85
N ALA A 175 13.68 4.18 -18.85
CA ALA A 175 14.03 2.77 -18.74
C ALA A 175 12.79 1.85 -18.74
N ASP A 176 12.85 0.76 -19.49
CA ASP A 176 11.83 -0.29 -19.58
C ASP A 176 12.17 -1.38 -18.55
N MET A 177 11.63 -1.26 -17.33
CA MET A 177 11.98 -2.07 -16.18
C MET A 177 11.19 -3.38 -16.14
N GLN A 178 11.86 -4.49 -15.85
CA GLN A 178 11.28 -5.82 -15.69
C GLN A 178 11.68 -6.41 -14.33
N GLU A 179 10.70 -6.92 -13.57
CA GLU A 179 10.92 -7.66 -12.32
C GLU A 179 11.78 -8.92 -12.58
N THR A 180 12.75 -9.20 -11.71
CA THR A 180 13.68 -10.34 -11.81
C THR A 180 13.26 -11.52 -10.94
N GLN A 181 14.05 -12.59 -10.93
CA GLN A 181 13.88 -13.68 -9.95
C GLN A 181 14.60 -13.44 -8.62
N CYS A 182 15.47 -12.43 -8.51
CA CYS A 182 16.17 -12.10 -7.26
C CYS A 182 15.25 -11.37 -6.29
N ARG A 183 14.95 -11.98 -5.13
CA ARG A 183 14.33 -11.28 -4.00
C ARG A 183 15.21 -10.13 -3.53
N LYS A 184 14.60 -9.07 -3.02
CA LYS A 184 15.30 -8.05 -2.24
C LYS A 184 15.68 -8.68 -0.89
N SER A 185 16.96 -9.03 -0.75
CA SER A 185 17.55 -9.59 0.48
C SER A 185 19.04 -9.23 0.51
N GLN A 186 19.67 -9.35 1.68
CA GLN A 186 21.08 -9.02 1.87
C GLN A 186 22.00 -9.83 0.94
N ASP A 187 21.64 -11.08 0.64
CA ASP A 187 22.38 -11.99 -0.26
C ASP A 187 22.33 -11.56 -1.73
N ASN A 188 21.39 -10.67 -2.07
CA ASN A 188 21.14 -10.20 -3.42
C ASN A 188 21.40 -8.69 -3.59
N ILE A 189 21.72 -7.94 -2.52
CA ILE A 189 21.92 -6.48 -2.58
C ILE A 189 23.21 -6.11 -3.33
N ASN A 190 24.28 -6.89 -3.16
CA ASN A 190 25.59 -6.68 -3.82
C ASN A 190 25.69 -7.31 -5.22
N LYS A 191 24.64 -8.01 -5.68
CA LYS A 191 24.65 -8.67 -7.00
C LYS A 191 24.41 -7.68 -8.14
N GLY A 192 25.06 -7.89 -9.28
CA GLY A 192 24.83 -7.12 -10.50
C GLY A 192 23.53 -7.51 -11.21
N PHE A 193 23.09 -6.71 -12.18
CA PHE A 193 21.90 -7.02 -12.98
C PHE A 193 22.06 -8.34 -13.79
N ALA A 194 23.30 -8.70 -14.14
CA ALA A 194 23.63 -9.95 -14.82
C ALA A 194 23.37 -11.21 -13.97
N ASP A 195 23.52 -11.11 -12.64
CA ASP A 195 23.34 -12.23 -11.71
C ASP A 195 21.86 -12.48 -11.37
N CYS A 196 20.96 -11.59 -11.81
CA CYS A 196 19.56 -11.54 -11.42
C CYS A 196 18.64 -11.48 -12.65
N PRO A 197 18.48 -12.58 -13.41
CA PRO A 197 17.83 -12.58 -14.71
C PRO A 197 16.36 -12.11 -14.69
N PRO A 198 15.84 -11.50 -15.78
CA PRO A 198 14.49 -10.99 -15.84
C PRO A 198 13.45 -12.12 -15.77
N ASN A 199 12.43 -11.97 -14.92
CA ASN A 199 11.31 -12.88 -14.89
C ASN A 199 10.32 -12.49 -16.00
N VAL A 200 10.16 -13.33 -17.02
CA VAL A 200 9.26 -13.10 -18.16
C VAL A 200 7.78 -12.96 -17.74
N LYS A 201 7.40 -13.47 -16.56
CA LYS A 201 6.06 -13.30 -15.95
C LYS A 201 6.01 -12.22 -14.86
N GLY A 202 7.09 -11.48 -14.66
CA GLY A 202 7.19 -10.41 -13.67
C GLY A 202 6.52 -9.10 -14.11
N LEU A 203 6.34 -8.17 -13.17
CA LEU A 203 5.84 -6.82 -13.48
C LEU A 203 6.79 -6.07 -14.43
N ARG A 204 6.20 -5.35 -15.40
CA ARG A 204 6.93 -4.56 -16.40
C ARG A 204 6.45 -3.11 -16.40
N ASN A 205 7.37 -2.19 -16.16
CA ASN A 205 7.09 -0.76 -15.98
C ASN A 205 8.07 0.09 -16.79
N VAL A 206 7.57 0.92 -17.70
CA VAL A 206 8.37 2.02 -18.26
C VAL A 206 8.44 3.14 -17.22
N CYS A 207 9.66 3.51 -16.84
CA CYS A 207 9.96 4.48 -15.79
C CYS A 207 10.91 5.56 -16.31
N LYS A 208 10.60 6.82 -16.01
CA LYS A 208 11.43 7.99 -16.30
C LYS A 208 12.21 8.37 -15.06
N PHE A 209 13.49 8.70 -15.22
CA PHE A 209 14.42 9.00 -14.13
C PHE A 209 15.06 10.37 -14.31
N THR A 210 15.27 11.09 -13.21
CA THR A 210 16.12 12.29 -13.13
C THR A 210 17.10 12.14 -11.97
N VAL A 211 18.40 12.08 -12.27
CA VAL A 211 19.49 11.86 -11.31
C VAL A 211 20.47 13.04 -11.37
N LEU A 212 20.75 13.66 -10.23
CA LEU A 212 21.70 14.74 -10.08
C LEU A 212 23.02 14.23 -9.48
N GLN A 213 24.14 14.61 -10.08
CA GLN A 213 25.49 14.43 -9.55
C GLN A 213 26.04 15.79 -9.11
N GLN A 214 26.52 15.91 -7.88
CA GLN A 214 27.22 17.06 -7.33
C GLN A 214 28.54 16.59 -6.71
N ALA A 215 29.63 16.59 -7.50
CA ALA A 215 30.94 16.04 -7.11
C ALA A 215 31.59 16.68 -5.86
N TRP A 216 31.05 17.81 -5.40
CA TRP A 216 31.46 18.55 -4.20
C TRP A 216 30.50 18.36 -3.00
N LYS A 217 29.59 17.38 -3.06
CA LYS A 217 28.68 17.03 -1.96
C LYS A 217 28.85 15.57 -1.53
N THR A 218 28.34 15.28 -0.34
CA THR A 218 28.14 13.93 0.18
C THR A 218 26.66 13.78 0.57
N PRO A 219 25.90 12.84 -0.02
CA PRO A 219 26.27 11.97 -1.14
C PRO A 219 26.53 12.76 -2.44
N GLU A 220 27.39 12.21 -3.32
CA GLU A 220 27.66 12.77 -4.64
C GLU A 220 26.42 12.71 -5.55
N TRP A 221 25.67 11.60 -5.47
CA TRP A 221 24.54 11.30 -6.35
C TRP A 221 23.22 11.44 -5.60
N THR A 222 22.18 11.93 -6.28
CA THR A 222 20.83 12.11 -5.71
C THR A 222 19.78 11.83 -6.79
N LEU A 223 18.81 10.95 -6.48
CA LEU A 223 17.64 10.73 -7.34
C LEU A 223 16.62 11.84 -7.02
N THR A 224 16.39 12.76 -7.96
CA THR A 224 15.57 13.96 -7.72
C THR A 224 14.12 13.79 -8.16
N ASP A 225 13.86 12.92 -9.15
CA ASP A 225 12.52 12.57 -9.61
C ASP A 225 12.54 11.20 -10.29
N PHE A 226 11.50 10.39 -10.11
CA PHE A 226 11.23 9.23 -10.96
C PHE A 226 9.72 8.97 -11.08
N LYS A 227 9.26 8.57 -12.27
CA LYS A 227 7.83 8.39 -12.57
C LYS A 227 7.62 7.19 -13.49
N CYS A 228 6.73 6.26 -13.13
CA CYS A 228 6.46 5.05 -13.92
C CYS A 228 5.03 5.03 -14.48
N ASN A 229 4.85 4.36 -15.62
CA ASN A 229 3.60 4.41 -16.39
C ASN A 229 2.43 3.58 -15.80
N GLN A 230 2.67 2.70 -14.82
CA GLN A 230 1.61 2.03 -14.06
C GLN A 230 1.52 2.63 -12.66
N GLY A 231 0.34 3.13 -12.28
CA GLY A 231 0.08 3.77 -10.99
C GLY A 231 -0.11 2.79 -9.83
N GLY A 232 0.86 1.89 -9.60
CA GLY A 232 0.80 0.90 -8.52
C GLY A 232 2.15 0.62 -7.90
N LEU A 233 2.19 0.62 -6.55
CA LEU A 233 3.33 0.15 -5.73
C LEU A 233 4.66 0.92 -5.93
N LEU A 234 4.57 2.24 -6.13
CA LEU A 234 5.69 3.16 -5.91
C LEU A 234 5.65 3.66 -4.46
N GLY A 235 6.35 2.96 -3.56
CA GLY A 235 6.78 3.54 -2.29
C GLY A 235 7.72 4.72 -2.55
N GLY A 236 7.69 5.72 -1.67
CA GLY A 236 8.03 7.10 -2.10
C GLY A 236 8.80 7.96 -1.11
N ASP A 237 8.57 7.80 0.20
CA ASP A 237 9.18 8.61 1.25
C ASP A 237 9.52 7.78 2.51
N GLY A 238 10.12 8.45 3.49
CA GLY A 238 10.68 7.81 4.70
C GLY A 238 9.65 7.26 5.70
N HIS A 239 8.37 7.15 5.32
CA HIS A 239 7.28 6.71 6.18
C HIS A 239 6.59 5.40 5.72
N ASP A 240 7.12 4.74 4.68
CA ASP A 240 6.58 3.50 4.11
C ASP A 240 6.67 2.30 5.08
N LEU A 241 5.67 2.17 5.97
CA LEU A 241 5.43 0.94 6.73
C LEU A 241 5.16 -0.27 5.79
N CYS A 242 4.74 -0.01 4.55
CA CYS A 242 4.56 -0.96 3.45
C CYS A 242 5.89 -1.36 2.74
N HIS A 243 6.99 -1.56 3.47
CA HIS A 243 8.24 -2.06 2.89
C HIS A 243 8.47 -3.56 3.12
N LEU A 244 9.18 -4.23 2.21
CA LEU A 244 9.48 -5.66 2.34
C LEU A 244 10.29 -5.97 3.61
N ASP A 245 11.16 -5.06 4.04
CA ASP A 245 11.95 -5.26 5.26
C ASP A 245 11.07 -5.22 6.50
N HIS A 246 10.06 -4.34 6.54
CA HIS A 246 9.06 -4.29 7.61
C HIS A 246 8.23 -5.58 7.66
N PHE A 247 7.79 -6.09 6.50
CA PHE A 247 7.09 -7.38 6.43
C PHE A 247 8.00 -8.56 6.79
N THR A 248 9.28 -8.53 6.40
CA THR A 248 10.25 -9.57 6.72
C THR A 248 10.56 -9.60 8.21
N LYS A 249 10.74 -8.43 8.84
CA LYS A 249 10.82 -8.30 10.30
C LYS A 249 9.56 -8.80 10.99
N PHE A 250 8.37 -8.40 10.52
CA PHE A 250 7.10 -8.92 11.05
C PHE A 250 7.01 -10.46 10.97
N LYS A 251 7.44 -11.07 9.87
CA LYS A 251 7.50 -12.54 9.75
C LYS A 251 8.43 -13.16 10.79
N THR A 252 9.60 -12.56 11.05
CA THR A 252 10.53 -13.02 12.09
C THR A 252 9.95 -12.83 13.50
N ASP A 253 9.46 -11.63 13.82
CA ASP A 253 8.95 -11.26 15.15
C ASP A 253 7.76 -12.14 15.59
N PHE A 254 6.90 -12.55 14.65
CA PHE A 254 5.71 -13.36 14.92
C PHE A 254 5.78 -14.80 14.34
N ASN A 255 6.98 -15.27 13.95
CA ASN A 255 7.25 -16.60 13.38
C ASN A 255 6.26 -17.01 12.25
N LYS A 256 5.97 -16.08 11.33
CA LYS A 256 5.03 -16.29 10.22
C LYS A 256 5.71 -17.04 9.08
N ASN A 257 5.19 -18.23 8.79
CA ASN A 257 5.61 -19.06 7.68
C ASN A 257 4.41 -19.26 6.73
N TYR A 258 4.65 -19.16 5.42
CA TYR A 258 3.61 -19.26 4.40
C TYR A 258 3.99 -20.36 3.39
N GLU A 259 3.07 -21.28 3.12
CA GLU A 259 3.32 -22.48 2.30
C GLU A 259 3.73 -22.17 0.86
N THR A 260 3.25 -21.05 0.30
CA THR A 260 3.52 -20.67 -1.09
C THR A 260 3.90 -19.20 -1.21
N THR A 261 4.70 -18.88 -2.23
CA THR A 261 5.00 -17.47 -2.59
C THR A 261 3.77 -16.71 -3.09
N GLN A 262 2.68 -17.38 -3.46
CA GLN A 262 1.41 -16.71 -3.78
C GLN A 262 0.70 -16.23 -2.50
N GLU A 263 0.62 -17.07 -1.48
CA GLU A 263 0.08 -16.66 -0.17
C GLU A 263 0.99 -15.61 0.49
N GLU A 264 2.32 -15.74 0.39
CA GLU A 264 3.23 -14.69 0.87
C GLU A 264 2.99 -13.34 0.17
N LYS A 265 2.77 -13.32 -1.16
CA LYS A 265 2.43 -12.08 -1.90
C LYS A 265 1.08 -11.50 -1.46
N LYS A 266 0.06 -12.35 -1.20
CA LYS A 266 -1.24 -11.93 -0.65
C LYS A 266 -1.07 -11.33 0.75
N ARG A 267 -0.36 -12.02 1.63
CA ARG A 267 -0.10 -11.63 3.03
C ARG A 267 0.70 -10.33 3.12
N PHE A 268 1.69 -10.12 2.24
CA PHE A 268 2.40 -8.86 2.14
C PHE A 268 1.49 -7.69 1.75
N LYS A 269 0.56 -7.89 0.79
CA LYS A 269 -0.42 -6.85 0.45
C LYS A 269 -1.35 -6.54 1.63
N VAL A 270 -1.90 -7.56 2.28
CA VAL A 270 -2.77 -7.38 3.45
C VAL A 270 -2.03 -6.67 4.58
N PHE A 271 -0.76 -7.00 4.82
CA PHE A 271 0.13 -6.29 5.73
C PHE A 271 0.26 -4.81 5.38
N CYS A 272 0.54 -4.47 4.11
CA CYS A 272 0.58 -3.08 3.64
C CYS A 272 -0.73 -2.33 3.88
N ASP A 273 -1.86 -2.92 3.46
CA ASP A 273 -3.20 -2.31 3.59
C ASP A 273 -3.53 -2.05 5.08
N ASN A 274 -3.17 -2.99 5.97
CA ASN A 274 -3.33 -2.88 7.42
C ASN A 274 -2.35 -1.89 8.09
N MET A 275 -1.11 -1.78 7.62
CA MET A 275 -0.16 -0.81 8.18
C MET A 275 -0.54 0.63 7.87
N GLU A 276 -1.17 0.90 6.72
CA GLU A 276 -1.77 2.20 6.43
C GLU A 276 -2.98 2.51 7.34
N ILE A 277 -3.75 1.50 7.76
CA ILE A 277 -4.80 1.68 8.78
C ILE A 277 -4.17 1.99 10.15
N ALA A 278 -3.15 1.22 10.57
CA ALA A 278 -2.44 1.45 11.82
C ALA A 278 -1.81 2.87 11.88
N ARG A 279 -1.24 3.33 10.76
CA ARG A 279 -0.70 4.69 10.61
C ARG A 279 -1.79 5.74 10.80
N ARG A 280 -2.95 5.60 10.15
CA ARG A 280 -4.08 6.55 10.29
C ARG A 280 -4.68 6.60 11.69
N ILE A 281 -4.66 5.49 12.43
CA ILE A 281 -5.05 5.49 13.85
C ILE A 281 -3.99 6.25 14.65
N GLN A 282 -2.70 5.98 14.42
CA GLN A 282 -1.59 6.67 15.09
C GLN A 282 -1.55 8.18 14.82
N ASP A 283 -1.88 8.63 13.60
CA ASP A 283 -1.93 10.04 13.19
C ASP A 283 -2.94 10.88 14.01
N VAL A 284 -4.00 10.25 14.53
CA VAL A 284 -5.08 10.92 15.27
C VAL A 284 -5.18 10.48 16.74
N GLU A 285 -4.28 9.60 17.18
CA GLU A 285 -4.23 9.08 18.55
C GLU A 285 -4.03 10.22 19.56
N LYS A 286 -4.82 10.22 20.63
CA LYS A 286 -4.85 11.32 21.62
C LYS A 286 -4.06 11.05 22.90
N GLY A 287 -3.84 9.78 23.24
CA GLY A 287 -3.09 9.35 24.40
C GLY A 287 -1.64 9.01 24.04
N THR A 288 -1.06 8.05 24.75
CA THR A 288 0.35 7.65 24.57
C THR A 288 0.53 6.41 23.68
N ALA A 289 -0.56 5.81 23.19
CA ALA A 289 -0.53 4.54 22.49
C ALA A 289 0.34 4.50 21.22
N LYS A 290 0.85 3.29 20.95
CA LYS A 290 1.55 2.91 19.73
C LYS A 290 0.77 1.86 18.96
N TYR A 291 0.55 2.12 17.68
CA TYR A 291 -0.09 1.22 16.74
C TYR A 291 0.87 0.79 15.63
N GLY A 292 0.74 -0.44 15.14
CA GLY A 292 1.64 -0.98 14.14
C GLY A 292 1.48 -2.50 13.95
N PRO A 293 2.57 -3.22 13.63
CA PRO A 293 2.51 -4.64 13.32
C PRO A 293 2.32 -5.49 14.59
N THR A 294 1.09 -5.94 14.80
CA THR A 294 0.75 -7.02 15.75
C THR A 294 0.74 -8.37 15.02
N ILE A 295 0.55 -9.47 15.75
CA ILE A 295 0.35 -10.82 15.19
C ILE A 295 -0.82 -10.93 14.17
N PHE A 296 -1.72 -9.93 14.11
CA PHE A 296 -2.86 -9.85 13.20
C PHE A 296 -2.63 -8.96 11.97
N ALA A 297 -1.43 -8.39 11.80
CA ALA A 297 -1.14 -7.45 10.72
C ALA A 297 -1.28 -8.03 9.31
N ASP A 298 -1.14 -9.34 9.12
CA ASP A 298 -1.29 -10.04 7.84
C ASP A 298 -2.69 -10.62 7.60
N MET A 299 -3.69 -10.34 8.44
CA MET A 299 -5.06 -10.87 8.33
C MET A 299 -6.02 -9.87 7.68
N THR A 300 -6.92 -10.36 6.82
CA THR A 300 -7.99 -9.52 6.26
C THR A 300 -9.03 -9.15 7.32
N ALA A 301 -9.92 -8.20 7.00
CA ALA A 301 -11.01 -7.83 7.90
C ALA A 301 -11.96 -9.01 8.19
N GLU A 302 -12.21 -9.90 7.22
CA GLU A 302 -13.00 -11.11 7.44
C GLU A 302 -12.24 -12.12 8.33
N GLU A 303 -10.96 -12.37 8.04
CA GLU A 303 -10.12 -13.31 8.80
C GLU A 303 -9.89 -12.85 10.24
N PHE A 304 -9.82 -11.53 10.48
CA PHE A 304 -9.75 -10.96 11.83
C PHE A 304 -11.12 -11.02 12.54
N GLY A 305 -12.20 -10.69 11.82
CA GLY A 305 -13.58 -10.69 12.31
C GLY A 305 -14.06 -12.02 12.91
N LEU A 306 -13.47 -13.15 12.52
CA LEU A 306 -13.71 -14.47 13.14
C LEU A 306 -13.35 -14.56 14.64
N ARG A 307 -12.65 -13.56 15.21
CA ARG A 307 -12.35 -13.45 16.65
C ARG A 307 -13.29 -12.51 17.39
N LEU A 308 -14.01 -11.68 16.66
CA LEU A 308 -15.02 -10.78 17.20
C LEU A 308 -16.34 -11.55 17.31
N ASN A 309 -17.32 -10.99 18.01
CA ASN A 309 -18.71 -11.43 17.89
C ASN A 309 -19.25 -10.91 16.54
N PRO A 310 -19.63 -11.79 15.60
CA PRO A 310 -20.11 -11.37 14.28
C PRO A 310 -21.52 -10.76 14.30
N LYS A 311 -22.21 -10.76 15.45
CA LYS A 311 -23.57 -10.21 15.60
C LYS A 311 -23.55 -8.89 16.40
N PRO A 312 -24.30 -7.86 15.98
CA PRO A 312 -24.44 -6.63 16.74
C PRO A 312 -25.00 -6.89 18.15
N TRP A 313 -24.35 -6.36 19.18
CA TRP A 313 -24.74 -6.56 20.57
C TRP A 313 -26.06 -5.83 20.88
N ASN A 314 -27.16 -6.57 21.01
CA ASN A 314 -28.45 -6.00 21.39
C ASN A 314 -28.52 -5.77 22.91
N LEU A 315 -27.99 -4.62 23.36
CA LEU A 315 -27.92 -4.24 24.77
C LEU A 315 -29.27 -4.07 25.49
N ASN A 316 -30.39 -4.15 24.76
CA ASN A 316 -31.73 -4.21 25.35
C ASN A 316 -32.07 -5.59 25.92
N ILE A 317 -31.32 -6.65 25.58
CA ILE A 317 -31.53 -8.00 26.12
C ILE A 317 -30.87 -8.11 27.51
N ARG A 318 -31.66 -7.75 28.53
CA ARG A 318 -31.37 -7.99 29.95
C ARG A 318 -32.00 -9.34 30.36
N PRO A 319 -31.22 -10.33 30.85
CA PRO A 319 -31.79 -11.50 31.52
C PRO A 319 -32.58 -11.09 32.76
N ASP A 320 -33.73 -11.71 33.01
CA ASP A 320 -34.63 -11.36 34.12
C ASP A 320 -33.93 -11.44 35.50
N ASN A 321 -32.95 -12.34 35.65
CA ASN A 321 -32.18 -12.55 36.87
C ASN A 321 -30.95 -11.63 37.02
N MET A 322 -30.70 -10.70 36.08
CA MET A 322 -29.59 -9.74 36.18
C MET A 322 -30.08 -8.47 36.90
N LEU A 323 -29.66 -8.29 38.16
CA LEU A 323 -30.00 -7.11 38.98
C LEU A 323 -29.16 -5.89 38.59
N ASP A 324 -29.48 -4.71 39.12
CA ASP A 324 -28.60 -3.53 39.04
C ASP A 324 -27.65 -3.54 40.25
N ALA A 325 -26.40 -3.10 40.05
CA ALA A 325 -25.34 -3.21 41.04
C ALA A 325 -25.39 -2.10 42.10
N ASP A 326 -25.28 -2.46 43.39
CA ASP A 326 -25.02 -1.51 44.46
C ASP A 326 -23.66 -0.83 44.27
N ILE A 327 -23.67 0.49 44.06
CA ILE A 327 -22.46 1.28 43.82
C ILE A 327 -21.79 1.69 45.15
N PRO A 328 -20.54 1.27 45.41
CA PRO A 328 -19.84 1.59 46.66
C PRO A 328 -19.65 3.10 46.85
N GLN A 329 -19.98 3.58 48.05
CA GLN A 329 -19.81 4.98 48.44
C GLN A 329 -18.45 5.21 49.13
N GLY A 330 -17.89 6.41 48.95
CA GLY A 330 -16.63 6.84 49.57
C GLY A 330 -15.50 7.07 48.57
N GLN A 331 -14.36 7.56 49.06
CA GLN A 331 -13.19 7.83 48.22
C GLN A 331 -12.47 6.52 47.85
N MET A 332 -12.23 6.34 46.55
CA MET A 332 -11.55 5.18 45.98
C MET A 332 -10.06 5.49 45.76
N PRO A 333 -9.17 4.48 45.73
CA PRO A 333 -7.76 4.70 45.42
C PRO A 333 -7.61 5.22 43.98
N THR A 334 -6.60 6.07 43.73
CA THR A 334 -6.31 6.67 42.42
C THR A 334 -5.85 5.64 41.37
N SER A 335 -5.42 4.45 41.81
CA SER A 335 -5.03 3.33 40.94
C SER A 335 -5.28 2.02 41.69
N PHE A 336 -5.65 0.97 40.97
CA PHE A 336 -5.96 -0.35 41.54
C PHE A 336 -5.79 -1.44 40.48
N ASP A 337 -5.25 -2.62 40.83
CA ASP A 337 -5.04 -3.72 39.90
C ASP A 337 -5.28 -5.09 40.56
N TRP A 338 -6.27 -5.85 40.09
CA TRP A 338 -6.59 -7.17 40.61
C TRP A 338 -5.53 -8.24 40.33
N ARG A 339 -4.56 -7.97 39.44
CA ARG A 339 -3.40 -8.84 39.19
C ARG A 339 -2.52 -8.95 40.43
N ASP A 340 -2.28 -7.83 41.11
CA ASP A 340 -1.46 -7.75 42.33
C ASP A 340 -2.16 -8.36 43.56
N HIS A 341 -3.46 -8.66 43.43
CA HIS A 341 -4.30 -9.26 44.46
C HIS A 341 -4.71 -10.72 44.15
N GLY A 342 -4.12 -11.34 43.13
CA GLY A 342 -4.33 -12.77 42.83
C GLY A 342 -5.74 -13.12 42.33
N ALA A 343 -6.50 -12.15 41.81
CA ALA A 343 -7.86 -12.35 41.30
C ALA A 343 -7.93 -12.33 39.75
N VAL A 344 -6.81 -12.62 39.08
CA VAL A 344 -6.70 -12.62 37.61
C VAL A 344 -5.82 -13.79 37.17
N THR A 345 -6.37 -14.70 36.37
CA THR A 345 -5.62 -15.81 35.74
C THR A 345 -4.71 -15.32 34.61
N ALA A 346 -3.82 -16.19 34.11
CA ALA A 346 -3.02 -15.94 32.92
C ALA A 346 -3.85 -15.56 31.68
N VAL A 347 -3.22 -14.93 30.69
CA VAL A 347 -3.88 -14.57 29.42
C VAL A 347 -4.03 -15.81 28.54
N LYS A 348 -5.27 -16.18 28.25
CA LYS A 348 -5.65 -17.26 27.32
C LYS A 348 -5.74 -16.76 25.86
N ASN A 349 -6.01 -17.65 24.90
CA ASN A 349 -6.11 -17.32 23.48
C ASN A 349 -7.30 -18.02 22.80
N GLN A 350 -8.23 -17.26 22.25
CA GLN A 350 -9.44 -17.75 21.56
C GLN A 350 -9.20 -18.26 20.10
N GLY A 351 -7.96 -18.22 19.61
CA GLY A 351 -7.61 -18.73 18.28
C GLY A 351 -8.29 -17.99 17.14
N SER A 352 -9.27 -18.62 16.48
CA SER A 352 -10.09 -18.05 15.39
C SER A 352 -11.59 -18.32 15.59
N CYS A 353 -12.01 -18.38 16.85
CA CYS A 353 -13.38 -18.59 17.29
C CYS A 353 -13.94 -17.29 17.90
N GLY A 354 -15.18 -16.91 17.59
CA GLY A 354 -15.84 -15.71 18.12
C GLY A 354 -16.28 -15.80 19.59
N SER A 355 -15.60 -16.60 20.42
CA SER A 355 -15.96 -16.88 21.82
C SER A 355 -15.40 -15.89 22.84
N CYS A 356 -15.09 -14.65 22.43
CA CYS A 356 -14.63 -13.59 23.34
C CYS A 356 -15.59 -13.31 24.51
N TRP A 357 -16.89 -13.49 24.25
CA TRP A 357 -17.94 -13.46 25.28
C TRP A 357 -17.71 -14.49 26.39
N ALA A 358 -17.31 -15.72 26.05
CA ALA A 358 -17.01 -16.77 27.02
C ALA A 358 -15.78 -16.40 27.88
N PHE A 359 -14.67 -15.95 27.26
CA PHE A 359 -13.47 -15.50 27.97
C PHE A 359 -13.71 -14.30 28.90
N SER A 360 -14.61 -13.39 28.53
CA SER A 360 -15.03 -12.27 29.38
C SER A 360 -15.85 -12.74 30.59
N THR A 361 -16.75 -13.70 30.37
CA THR A 361 -17.59 -14.32 31.42
C THR A 361 -16.75 -15.14 32.41
N THR A 362 -15.93 -16.08 31.92
CA THR A 362 -15.06 -16.92 32.76
C THR A 362 -14.08 -16.06 33.54
N GLY A 363 -13.36 -15.14 32.89
CA GLY A 363 -12.38 -14.27 33.55
C GLY A 363 -12.97 -13.39 34.65
N ASN A 364 -14.24 -12.99 34.52
CA ASN A 364 -14.97 -12.32 35.61
C ASN A 364 -15.29 -13.30 36.75
N ILE A 365 -15.82 -14.48 36.46
CA ILE A 365 -16.16 -15.49 37.49
C ILE A 365 -14.91 -15.97 38.22
N GLU A 366 -13.79 -16.20 37.53
CA GLU A 366 -12.49 -16.54 38.10
C GLU A 366 -12.07 -15.49 39.15
N GLY A 367 -12.19 -14.20 38.84
CA GLY A 367 -11.88 -13.11 39.77
C GLY A 367 -12.86 -13.00 40.93
N GLN A 368 -14.18 -13.06 40.67
CA GLN A 368 -15.21 -13.05 41.73
C GLN A 368 -15.04 -14.25 42.68
N TRP A 369 -14.74 -15.44 42.15
CA TRP A 369 -14.49 -16.65 42.92
C TRP A 369 -13.20 -16.55 43.73
N ALA A 370 -12.11 -16.03 43.17
CA ALA A 370 -10.88 -15.76 43.92
C ALA A 370 -11.11 -14.79 45.09
N ILE A 371 -11.85 -13.70 44.85
CA ILE A 371 -12.17 -12.70 45.88
C ILE A 371 -13.06 -13.29 46.99
N LYS A 372 -14.08 -14.07 46.62
CA LYS A 372 -15.08 -14.61 47.57
C LYS A 372 -14.61 -15.87 48.30
N LYS A 373 -13.98 -16.80 47.60
CA LYS A 373 -13.59 -18.15 48.08
C LYS A 373 -12.10 -18.29 48.42
N LYS A 374 -11.28 -17.28 48.09
CA LYS A 374 -9.82 -17.25 48.32
C LYS A 374 -9.01 -18.30 47.55
N THR A 375 -9.59 -18.84 46.48
CA THR A 375 -8.94 -19.76 45.55
C THR A 375 -9.10 -19.23 44.12
N LEU A 376 -8.00 -18.90 43.46
CA LEU A 376 -8.02 -18.60 42.02
C LEU A 376 -8.13 -19.93 41.25
N LEU A 377 -9.18 -20.05 40.45
CA LEU A 377 -9.36 -21.17 39.52
C LEU A 377 -9.13 -20.68 38.09
N SER A 378 -8.88 -21.61 37.16
CA SER A 378 -9.11 -21.36 35.74
C SER A 378 -10.31 -22.18 35.27
N LEU A 379 -11.30 -21.51 34.70
CA LEU A 379 -12.60 -22.10 34.34
C LEU A 379 -12.69 -22.34 32.83
N SER A 380 -13.51 -23.29 32.40
CA SER A 380 -13.64 -23.63 30.97
C SER A 380 -14.40 -22.56 30.18
N GLU A 381 -13.81 -22.05 29.10
CA GLU A 381 -14.60 -21.37 28.05
C GLU A 381 -15.26 -22.36 27.08
N GLN A 382 -14.73 -23.57 26.94
CA GLN A 382 -15.22 -24.55 25.96
C GLN A 382 -16.58 -25.11 26.39
N GLU A 383 -16.79 -25.30 27.69
CA GLU A 383 -18.10 -25.64 28.24
C GLU A 383 -19.17 -24.62 27.81
N LEU A 384 -18.87 -23.32 27.86
CA LEU A 384 -19.78 -22.29 27.35
C LEU A 384 -19.98 -22.39 25.83
N VAL A 385 -18.91 -22.62 25.06
CA VAL A 385 -18.97 -22.75 23.60
C VAL A 385 -19.79 -23.96 23.13
N ASP A 386 -19.78 -25.06 23.89
CA ASP A 386 -20.43 -26.33 23.53
C ASP A 386 -21.80 -26.55 24.22
N CYS A 387 -22.01 -25.98 25.41
CA CYS A 387 -23.16 -26.28 26.28
C CYS A 387 -24.15 -25.12 26.47
N ASP A 388 -23.78 -23.88 26.16
CA ASP A 388 -24.76 -22.78 26.11
C ASP A 388 -25.75 -23.02 24.96
N LYS A 389 -27.03 -22.74 25.23
CA LYS A 389 -28.16 -22.92 24.29
C LYS A 389 -28.89 -21.61 24.00
N VAL A 390 -28.38 -20.50 24.54
CA VAL A 390 -28.86 -19.13 24.32
C VAL A 390 -27.89 -18.43 23.37
N ASP A 391 -26.60 -18.46 23.70
CA ASP A 391 -25.50 -17.99 22.84
C ASP A 391 -25.11 -19.02 21.75
N GLN A 392 -24.14 -18.68 20.88
CA GLN A 392 -23.92 -19.38 19.59
C GLN A 392 -22.48 -19.88 19.37
N GLY A 393 -21.75 -20.09 20.47
CA GLY A 393 -20.37 -20.58 20.45
C GLY A 393 -19.43 -19.59 19.74
N CYS A 394 -18.67 -20.10 18.78
CA CYS A 394 -17.81 -19.32 17.89
C CYS A 394 -18.57 -18.37 16.95
N ASN A 395 -19.90 -18.44 16.85
CA ASN A 395 -20.72 -17.45 16.12
C ASN A 395 -21.15 -16.26 17.00
N GLY A 396 -20.54 -16.12 18.18
CA GLY A 396 -20.77 -15.01 19.10
C GLY A 396 -21.79 -15.32 20.21
N GLY A 397 -21.83 -14.39 21.16
CA GLY A 397 -22.66 -14.46 22.36
C GLY A 397 -22.50 -13.22 23.24
N LEU A 398 -23.20 -13.14 24.37
CA LEU A 398 -23.19 -11.99 25.28
C LEU A 398 -22.93 -12.44 26.73
N PRO A 399 -21.96 -11.86 27.46
CA PRO A 399 -21.65 -12.28 28.82
C PRO A 399 -22.85 -12.31 29.80
N SER A 400 -23.83 -11.42 29.59
CA SER A 400 -25.09 -11.44 30.34
C SER A 400 -25.89 -12.74 30.16
N GLN A 401 -25.98 -13.26 28.94
CA GLN A 401 -26.70 -14.51 28.64
C GLN A 401 -25.91 -15.73 29.14
N ALA A 402 -24.60 -15.71 28.99
CA ALA A 402 -23.70 -16.74 29.54
C ALA A 402 -23.86 -16.94 31.06
N TYR A 403 -24.00 -15.87 31.85
CA TYR A 403 -24.30 -16.02 33.30
C TYR A 403 -25.62 -16.78 33.55
N GLU A 404 -26.65 -16.54 32.73
CA GLU A 404 -27.92 -17.25 32.84
C GLU A 404 -27.79 -18.73 32.44
N ALA A 405 -26.99 -19.03 31.41
CA ALA A 405 -26.68 -20.40 31.01
C ALA A 405 -25.92 -21.17 32.09
N ILE A 406 -24.91 -20.57 32.72
CA ILE A 406 -24.15 -21.18 33.84
C ILE A 406 -25.07 -21.55 35.00
N MET A 407 -26.01 -20.67 35.37
CA MET A 407 -26.99 -20.96 36.41
C MET A 407 -27.92 -22.13 36.03
N LYS A 408 -28.28 -22.27 34.75
CA LYS A 408 -29.10 -23.39 34.23
C LYS A 408 -28.32 -24.72 34.12
N LEU A 409 -27.03 -24.66 33.80
CA LEU A 409 -26.14 -25.84 33.80
C LEU A 409 -25.90 -26.35 35.24
N GLY A 410 -25.68 -25.42 36.17
CA GLY A 410 -25.48 -25.65 37.60
C GLY A 410 -24.08 -25.29 38.12
N GLY A 411 -23.29 -24.58 37.30
CA GLY A 411 -21.92 -24.14 37.56
C GLY A 411 -21.04 -24.22 36.30
N LEU A 412 -19.72 -24.25 36.49
CA LEU A 412 -18.68 -24.50 35.47
C LEU A 412 -17.63 -25.49 35.99
N GLU A 413 -17.06 -26.29 35.09
CA GLU A 413 -15.84 -27.09 35.26
C GLU A 413 -14.57 -26.22 35.14
N THR A 414 -13.40 -26.81 35.43
CA THR A 414 -12.11 -26.13 35.20
C THR A 414 -11.62 -26.28 33.77
N GLU A 415 -10.76 -25.34 33.35
CA GLU A 415 -9.99 -25.40 32.10
C GLU A 415 -9.15 -26.70 31.99
N LYS A 416 -8.82 -27.36 33.12
CA LYS A 416 -8.07 -28.61 33.12
C LYS A 416 -8.94 -29.81 32.70
N GLU A 417 -10.18 -29.88 33.18
CA GLU A 417 -11.05 -31.04 32.89
C GLU A 417 -11.80 -30.86 31.55
N TYR A 418 -12.21 -29.63 31.22
CA TYR A 418 -12.85 -29.29 29.94
C TYR A 418 -12.05 -28.19 29.21
N GLY A 419 -10.88 -28.54 28.68
CA GLY A 419 -9.95 -27.58 28.06
C GLY A 419 -10.40 -27.00 26.71
N TYR A 420 -9.91 -25.79 26.42
CA TYR A 420 -10.27 -25.01 25.23
C TYR A 420 -9.74 -25.57 23.90
N LYS A 421 -10.63 -25.64 22.91
CA LYS A 421 -10.38 -26.22 21.58
C LYS A 421 -10.46 -25.20 20.44
N GLY A 422 -11.18 -24.10 20.63
CA GLY A 422 -11.29 -23.03 19.63
C GLY A 422 -12.19 -23.35 18.43
N TYR A 423 -13.14 -24.26 18.59
CA TYR A 423 -14.23 -24.53 17.64
C TYR A 423 -15.47 -25.03 18.39
N ASN A 424 -16.65 -25.01 17.76
CA ASN A 424 -17.87 -25.59 18.34
C ASN A 424 -17.82 -27.13 18.25
N GLU A 425 -17.85 -27.85 19.36
CA GLU A 425 -18.16 -29.28 19.30
C GLU A 425 -19.61 -29.51 18.88
N LYS A 426 -19.90 -30.71 18.37
CA LYS A 426 -21.26 -31.15 18.08
C LYS A 426 -22.01 -31.65 19.32
N THR A 427 -21.34 -31.69 20.47
CA THR A 427 -21.85 -32.32 21.69
C THR A 427 -21.24 -31.61 22.90
N CYS A 428 -22.11 -31.14 23.79
CA CYS A 428 -21.74 -30.72 25.13
C CYS A 428 -21.30 -31.94 25.96
N PHE A 429 -20.08 -31.92 26.49
CA PHE A 429 -19.53 -33.00 27.31
C PHE A 429 -19.60 -32.74 28.83
N PHE A 430 -20.31 -31.68 29.25
CA PHE A 430 -20.36 -31.18 30.62
C PHE A 430 -20.67 -32.25 31.66
N ASN A 431 -19.76 -32.43 32.63
CA ASN A 431 -19.91 -33.35 33.74
C ASN A 431 -20.28 -32.61 35.03
N LYS A 432 -21.51 -32.86 35.50
CA LYS A 432 -22.05 -32.28 36.73
C LYS A 432 -21.31 -32.70 38.02
N THR A 433 -20.43 -33.71 37.99
CA THR A 433 -19.59 -34.07 39.15
C THR A 433 -18.34 -33.22 39.30
N GLU A 434 -17.79 -32.66 38.22
CA GLU A 434 -16.52 -31.91 38.22
C GLU A 434 -16.69 -30.38 38.34
N VAL A 435 -17.91 -29.94 38.66
CA VAL A 435 -18.28 -28.52 38.76
C VAL A 435 -17.50 -27.82 39.88
N ALA A 436 -16.55 -26.99 39.49
CA ALA A 436 -15.58 -26.35 40.38
C ALA A 436 -16.01 -24.94 40.84
N ALA A 437 -16.81 -24.23 40.05
CA ALA A 437 -17.34 -22.90 40.38
C ALA A 437 -18.85 -22.80 40.14
N LYS A 438 -19.53 -21.96 40.93
CA LYS A 438 -20.97 -21.67 40.82
C LYS A 438 -21.24 -20.19 41.07
N ILE A 439 -22.23 -19.65 40.39
CA ILE A 439 -22.71 -18.26 40.57
C ILE A 439 -24.17 -18.28 41.02
N SER A 440 -24.56 -17.27 41.80
CA SER A 440 -25.90 -17.12 42.37
C SER A 440 -26.78 -16.09 41.65
N GLY A 441 -26.20 -15.36 40.71
CA GLY A 441 -26.85 -14.29 39.95
C GLY A 441 -25.82 -13.53 39.11
N SER A 442 -26.27 -12.42 38.51
CA SER A 442 -25.39 -11.43 37.89
C SER A 442 -25.92 -10.02 38.15
N VAL A 443 -25.04 -9.03 38.02
CA VAL A 443 -25.36 -7.61 38.14
C VAL A 443 -24.92 -6.84 36.91
N LYS A 444 -25.76 -5.88 36.50
CA LYS A 444 -25.43 -4.80 35.58
C LYS A 444 -24.86 -3.64 36.39
N ILE A 445 -23.70 -3.15 35.98
CA ILE A 445 -23.02 -2.01 36.62
C ILE A 445 -23.41 -0.73 35.89
N SER A 446 -23.27 0.42 36.57
CA SER A 446 -23.50 1.75 36.01
C SER A 446 -22.68 2.01 34.74
N GLN A 447 -23.12 2.97 33.93
CA GLN A 447 -22.37 3.46 32.77
C GLN A 447 -21.46 4.65 33.11
N ASN A 448 -21.48 5.13 34.37
CA ASN A 448 -20.55 6.15 34.86
C ASN A 448 -19.19 5.52 35.19
N GLU A 449 -18.11 6.00 34.56
CA GLU A 449 -16.77 5.42 34.68
C GLU A 449 -16.12 5.56 36.07
N ASP A 450 -16.55 6.51 36.90
CA ASP A 450 -16.09 6.58 38.30
C ASP A 450 -16.88 5.62 39.20
N GLU A 451 -18.14 5.34 38.89
CA GLU A 451 -18.94 4.32 39.57
C GLU A 451 -18.49 2.90 39.19
N ILE A 452 -18.07 2.70 37.93
CA ILE A 452 -17.39 1.49 37.46
C ILE A 452 -16.07 1.31 38.23
N ALA A 453 -15.28 2.38 38.42
CA ALA A 453 -14.00 2.31 39.14
C ALA A 453 -14.21 1.97 40.63
N ALA A 454 -15.21 2.58 41.27
CA ALA A 454 -15.61 2.27 42.64
C ALA A 454 -16.09 0.83 42.81
N TRP A 455 -16.91 0.33 41.87
CA TRP A 455 -17.36 -1.05 41.90
C TRP A 455 -16.18 -2.02 41.68
N LEU A 456 -15.32 -1.77 40.69
CA LEU A 456 -14.15 -2.59 40.38
C LEU A 456 -13.22 -2.76 41.60
N ALA A 457 -12.78 -1.66 42.20
CA ALA A 457 -11.84 -1.68 43.32
C ALA A 457 -12.42 -2.33 44.59
N LYS A 458 -13.75 -2.34 44.73
CA LYS A 458 -14.43 -2.95 45.88
C LYS A 458 -14.76 -4.43 45.70
N ASN A 459 -15.18 -4.83 44.50
CA ASN A 459 -15.89 -6.09 44.28
C ASN A 459 -15.19 -7.06 43.31
N GLY A 460 -14.32 -6.60 42.40
CA GLY A 460 -13.58 -7.48 41.50
C GLY A 460 -13.51 -7.03 40.04
N PRO A 461 -12.83 -7.81 39.17
CA PRO A 461 -12.81 -7.60 37.72
C PRO A 461 -14.21 -7.54 37.10
N ILE A 462 -14.40 -6.72 36.07
CA ILE A 462 -15.69 -6.46 35.41
C ILE A 462 -15.66 -6.95 33.95
N SER A 463 -16.64 -7.76 33.56
CA SER A 463 -16.86 -8.13 32.16
C SER A 463 -17.45 -6.95 31.39
N ILE A 464 -16.87 -6.62 30.23
CA ILE A 464 -17.34 -5.51 29.38
C ILE A 464 -17.44 -5.89 27.90
N GLY A 465 -18.26 -5.14 27.17
CA GLY A 465 -18.19 -5.05 25.71
C GLY A 465 -17.40 -3.83 25.25
N ILE A 466 -16.66 -3.97 24.16
CA ILE A 466 -15.88 -2.90 23.53
C ILE A 466 -15.97 -3.00 22.00
N ASN A 467 -15.76 -1.89 21.28
CA ASN A 467 -15.40 -1.95 19.86
C ASN A 467 -13.88 -2.19 19.73
N ALA A 468 -13.48 -3.23 19.01
CA ALA A 468 -12.10 -3.70 18.95
C ALA A 468 -11.35 -3.37 17.64
N PHE A 469 -11.89 -2.51 16.77
CA PHE A 469 -11.23 -2.16 15.50
C PHE A 469 -9.82 -1.59 15.70
N ALA A 470 -9.66 -0.57 16.55
CA ALA A 470 -8.33 -0.04 16.89
C ALA A 470 -7.43 -1.05 17.64
N MET A 471 -8.02 -2.03 18.35
CA MET A 471 -7.25 -3.04 19.08
C MET A 471 -6.48 -4.00 18.15
N GLN A 472 -6.91 -4.19 16.89
CA GLN A 472 -6.19 -5.05 15.93
C GLN A 472 -4.70 -4.66 15.82
N PHE A 473 -4.39 -3.36 15.89
CA PHE A 473 -3.05 -2.81 15.65
C PHE A 473 -2.32 -2.31 16.91
N TYR A 474 -2.92 -2.45 18.10
CA TYR A 474 -2.36 -1.93 19.35
C TYR A 474 -1.11 -2.70 19.81
N MET A 475 -0.05 -1.96 20.11
CA MET A 475 1.24 -2.51 20.60
C MET A 475 1.49 -2.19 22.08
N GLY A 476 1.06 -1.02 22.58
CA GLY A 476 1.25 -0.59 23.97
C GLY A 476 0.95 0.90 24.19
N GLY A 477 1.02 1.37 25.43
CA GLY A 477 0.67 2.74 25.84
C GLY A 477 -0.83 2.95 26.08
N ILE A 478 -1.25 4.17 26.45
CA ILE A 478 -2.66 4.48 26.76
C ILE A 478 -3.39 4.85 25.47
N SER A 479 -4.34 4.01 25.08
CA SER A 479 -5.15 4.09 23.85
C SER A 479 -6.32 5.06 24.00
N HIS A 480 -6.39 6.10 23.15
CA HIS A 480 -7.49 7.05 23.06
C HIS A 480 -7.83 7.37 21.59
N PRO A 481 -8.23 6.35 20.79
CA PRO A 481 -8.51 6.50 19.37
C PRO A 481 -9.76 7.35 19.11
N TRP A 482 -9.82 7.99 17.94
CA TRP A 482 -11.03 8.69 17.50
C TRP A 482 -12.20 7.74 17.27
N LYS A 483 -13.44 8.23 17.49
CA LYS A 483 -14.69 7.46 17.37
C LYS A 483 -14.93 6.82 15.99
N ILE A 484 -14.22 7.26 14.94
CA ILE A 484 -14.24 6.64 13.60
C ILE A 484 -13.48 5.30 13.55
N PHE A 485 -12.45 5.13 14.39
CA PHE A 485 -11.67 3.90 14.55
C PHE A 485 -12.05 3.10 15.81
N CYS A 486 -12.98 3.62 16.62
CA CYS A 486 -13.51 2.94 17.80
C CYS A 486 -14.94 3.42 18.09
N ASN A 487 -15.93 2.87 17.38
CA ASN A 487 -17.30 3.37 17.43
C ASN A 487 -18.01 2.90 18.72
N PRO A 488 -18.36 3.80 19.66
CA PRO A 488 -18.93 3.42 20.96
C PRO A 488 -20.35 2.83 20.89
N THR A 489 -20.97 2.81 19.71
CA THR A 489 -22.30 2.21 19.46
C THR A 489 -22.23 0.85 18.75
N LYS A 490 -21.01 0.34 18.51
CA LYS A 490 -20.75 -0.89 17.74
C LYS A 490 -19.82 -1.81 18.52
N LEU A 491 -20.26 -2.24 19.71
CA LEU A 491 -19.55 -3.27 20.44
C LEU A 491 -19.49 -4.55 19.60
N ASP A 492 -18.31 -5.13 19.50
CA ASP A 492 -18.03 -6.34 18.74
C ASP A 492 -17.12 -7.32 19.50
N HIS A 493 -16.59 -6.96 20.66
CA HIS A 493 -15.63 -7.79 21.41
C HIS A 493 -15.91 -7.79 22.92
N GLY A 494 -15.77 -8.96 23.55
CA GLY A 494 -15.89 -9.15 25.00
C GLY A 494 -14.52 -9.20 25.67
N VAL A 495 -14.30 -8.37 26.69
CA VAL A 495 -13.03 -8.25 27.42
C VAL A 495 -13.25 -7.94 28.90
N LEU A 496 -12.20 -8.09 29.72
CA LEU A 496 -12.30 -7.98 31.18
C LEU A 496 -11.50 -6.77 31.69
N ILE A 497 -12.16 -5.79 32.34
CA ILE A 497 -11.44 -4.77 33.13
C ILE A 497 -10.92 -5.46 34.39
N VAL A 498 -9.61 -5.36 34.64
CA VAL A 498 -8.93 -5.90 35.83
C VAL A 498 -8.34 -4.81 36.74
N GLY A 499 -8.21 -3.58 36.25
CA GLY A 499 -7.63 -2.48 37.01
C GLY A 499 -7.84 -1.12 36.36
N TYR A 500 -7.31 -0.08 36.99
CA TYR A 500 -7.18 1.26 36.44
C TYR A 500 -6.00 1.99 37.07
N GLY A 501 -5.52 3.06 36.43
CA GLY A 501 -4.49 3.93 36.98
C GLY A 501 -4.45 5.30 36.33
N VAL A 502 -3.36 6.03 36.58
CA VAL A 502 -3.05 7.32 35.96
C VAL A 502 -1.56 7.36 35.61
N GLU A 503 -1.22 7.70 34.37
CA GLU A 503 0.18 7.90 33.93
C GLU A 503 0.36 9.38 33.54
N GLY A 504 1.06 10.15 34.38
CA GLY A 504 1.14 11.60 34.21
C GLY A 504 -0.23 12.26 34.39
N SER A 505 -0.80 12.79 33.29
CA SER A 505 -2.17 13.32 33.23
C SER A 505 -3.23 12.30 32.79
N GLU A 506 -2.83 11.15 32.27
CA GLU A 506 -3.71 10.26 31.52
C GLU A 506 -4.32 9.16 32.41
N PRO A 507 -5.61 9.23 32.80
CA PRO A 507 -6.29 8.13 33.48
C PRO A 507 -6.57 6.99 32.48
N TYR A 508 -6.38 5.74 32.92
CA TYR A 508 -6.56 4.57 32.07
C TYR A 508 -7.23 3.40 32.79
N TRP A 509 -7.93 2.56 32.02
CA TRP A 509 -8.32 1.20 32.40
C TRP A 509 -7.21 0.20 32.05
N ILE A 510 -7.12 -0.88 32.82
CA ILE A 510 -6.32 -2.06 32.51
C ILE A 510 -7.29 -3.17 32.10
N ILE A 511 -7.25 -3.55 30.83
CA ILE A 511 -8.12 -4.57 30.24
C ILE A 511 -7.30 -5.82 29.91
N LYS A 512 -7.77 -6.99 30.36
CA LYS A 512 -7.29 -8.31 29.93
C LYS A 512 -8.01 -8.71 28.65
N ASN A 513 -7.25 -9.08 27.62
CA ASN A 513 -7.76 -9.54 26.33
C ASN A 513 -7.65 -11.08 26.20
N SER A 514 -8.33 -11.66 25.20
CA SER A 514 -8.41 -13.11 24.91
C SER A 514 -7.61 -13.52 23.67
N TRP A 515 -6.61 -12.74 23.27
CA TRP A 515 -5.82 -12.91 22.03
C TRP A 515 -4.41 -13.47 22.26
N GLY A 516 -4.15 -14.04 23.45
CA GLY A 516 -2.86 -14.56 23.85
C GLY A 516 -1.85 -13.50 24.32
N PRO A 517 -0.77 -13.91 25.00
CA PRO A 517 0.20 -12.99 25.62
C PRO A 517 1.11 -12.27 24.62
N ASN A 518 1.09 -12.65 23.33
CA ASN A 518 1.95 -12.07 22.29
C ASN A 518 1.30 -10.86 21.56
N TRP A 519 0.13 -10.40 22.03
CA TRP A 519 -0.55 -9.20 21.54
C TRP A 519 -0.56 -8.11 22.62
N GLY A 520 -0.43 -6.84 22.24
CA GLY A 520 -0.47 -5.71 23.16
C GLY A 520 0.55 -5.80 24.31
N GLU A 521 0.18 -5.29 25.49
CA GLU A 521 1.05 -5.28 26.67
C GLU A 521 0.99 -6.64 27.39
N LYS A 522 1.64 -7.66 26.81
CA LYS A 522 1.63 -9.06 27.30
C LYS A 522 0.20 -9.66 27.40
N GLY A 523 -0.66 -9.33 26.44
CA GLY A 523 -2.07 -9.71 26.42
C GLY A 523 -3.02 -8.70 27.08
N TYR A 524 -2.51 -7.57 27.57
CA TYR A 524 -3.29 -6.49 28.16
C TYR A 524 -3.39 -5.27 27.24
N TYR A 525 -4.42 -4.47 27.48
CA TYR A 525 -4.77 -3.24 26.78
C TYR A 525 -4.94 -2.12 27.80
N ARG A 526 -4.26 -0.99 27.62
CA ARG A 526 -4.53 0.23 28.37
C ARG A 526 -5.29 1.21 27.49
N VAL A 527 -6.41 1.70 27.99
CA VAL A 527 -7.33 2.58 27.26
C VAL A 527 -7.77 3.73 28.17
N TYR A 528 -7.87 4.93 27.62
CA TYR A 528 -8.20 6.14 28.37
C TYR A 528 -9.55 6.03 29.09
N ARG A 529 -9.60 6.49 30.34
CA ARG A 529 -10.75 6.41 31.26
C ARG A 529 -11.43 7.78 31.42
N GLY A 530 -12.76 7.81 31.40
CA GLY A 530 -13.58 9.02 31.61
C GLY A 530 -14.05 9.70 30.32
N ALA A 531 -14.25 8.94 29.24
CA ALA A 531 -14.73 9.46 27.95
C ALA A 531 -15.59 8.46 27.14
N GLY A 532 -15.96 7.30 27.72
CA GLY A 532 -16.70 6.23 27.05
C GLY A 532 -15.95 5.64 25.85
N VAL A 533 -14.61 5.56 25.92
CA VAL A 533 -13.74 5.21 24.79
C VAL A 533 -14.10 3.82 24.27
N CYS A 534 -14.25 3.70 22.95
CA CYS A 534 -14.69 2.47 22.27
C CYS A 534 -16.03 1.88 22.78
N GLY A 535 -16.80 2.61 23.61
CA GLY A 535 -18.06 2.13 24.21
C GLY A 535 -17.89 1.26 25.47
N LEU A 536 -16.68 1.18 26.04
CA LEU A 536 -16.31 0.24 27.11
C LEU A 536 -17.21 0.27 28.35
N ASN A 537 -17.86 1.40 28.61
CA ASN A 537 -18.72 1.64 29.78
C ASN A 537 -20.19 1.25 29.55
N THR A 538 -20.57 0.85 28.33
CA THR A 538 -22.00 0.71 27.97
C THR A 538 -22.62 -0.63 28.36
N MET A 539 -21.81 -1.69 28.51
CA MET A 539 -22.22 -3.02 28.98
C MET A 539 -21.27 -3.57 30.05
N CYS A 540 -21.20 -2.91 31.20
CA CYS A 540 -20.46 -3.41 32.35
C CYS A 540 -21.29 -4.42 33.16
N THR A 541 -20.78 -5.63 33.36
CA THR A 541 -21.46 -6.71 34.09
C THR A 541 -20.52 -7.52 34.98
N SER A 542 -21.10 -8.20 35.97
CA SER A 542 -20.39 -9.21 36.78
C SER A 542 -21.32 -10.32 37.23
N ALA A 543 -20.80 -11.53 37.37
CA ALA A 543 -21.42 -12.57 38.19
C ALA A 543 -21.46 -12.17 39.68
N VAL A 544 -22.35 -12.83 40.43
CA VAL A 544 -22.41 -12.82 41.89
C VAL A 544 -22.01 -14.21 42.42
N VAL A 545 -21.15 -14.25 43.43
CA VAL A 545 -20.74 -15.49 44.11
C VAL A 545 -21.14 -15.42 45.59
N ASN A 546 -21.92 -16.43 46.03
CA ASN A 546 -22.27 -16.67 47.44
C ASN A 546 -21.23 -17.59 48.08
#